data_AF-A0A914XET2-F1
#
_entry.id   AF-A0A914XET2-F1
#
_cell.length_a   1.000
_cell.length_b   1.000
_cell.length_c   1.000
_cell.angle_alpha   90.00
_cell.angle_beta   90.00
_cell.angle_gamma   90.00
#
_symmetry.space_group_name_H-M   'P 1'
#
loop_
_entity.id
_entity.type
_entity.pdbx_description
1 polymer ?
#
loop_
_entity_poly.entity_id
_entity_poly.type
_entity_poly.pdbx_seq_one_letter_code
_entity_poly.pdbx_strand_id
1 'polypeptide(L)'
;MFWTTNMVEAATLSDLLKKDGVTLGEFHTKRLCFILTQPKIIEEIVTNALTPPNANDNVEEKEKFKLSHQSCEVLTINSDEVARTVIGSDFCRKLIGGFFSSAGRLNSLLTSFYTRIITQLLSKFPTE
;
A
#
# COMPACT_ATOMS: atom_id res chain seq x y z
N MET A 1 27.19 24.16 -8.30
CA MET A 1 25.76 23.88 -8.07
C MET A 1 25.34 22.71 -8.96
N PHE A 2 25.65 21.47 -8.56
CA PHE A 2 25.34 20.27 -9.37
C PHE A 2 25.01 19.05 -8.49
N TRP A 3 24.16 19.22 -7.47
CA TRP A 3 23.74 18.12 -6.59
C TRP A 3 22.27 18.22 -6.19
N THR A 4 21.36 18.45 -7.13
CA THR A 4 19.91 18.49 -6.83
C THR A 4 19.06 17.98 -8.01
N THR A 5 19.40 16.85 -8.63
CA THR A 5 18.48 16.30 -9.65
C THR A 5 18.47 14.78 -9.84
N ASN A 6 19.43 13.99 -9.34
CA ASN A 6 19.56 12.59 -9.81
C ASN A 6 19.58 11.47 -8.76
N MET A 7 19.14 11.70 -7.52
CA MET A 7 19.00 10.61 -6.53
C MET A 7 17.57 10.38 -6.03
N VAL A 8 16.57 11.06 -6.62
CA VAL A 8 15.17 10.99 -6.17
C VAL A 8 14.32 10.08 -7.07
N GLU A 9 14.85 9.63 -8.21
CA GLU A 9 14.04 9.00 -9.27
C GLU A 9 13.97 7.47 -9.25
N ALA A 10 14.58 6.79 -8.28
CA ALA A 10 14.57 5.32 -8.30
C ALA A 10 14.68 4.68 -6.92
N ALA A 11 14.14 5.32 -5.87
CA ALA A 11 13.80 4.54 -4.68
C ALA A 11 12.52 3.78 -5.03
N THR A 12 12.66 2.55 -5.51
CA THR A 12 11.51 1.65 -5.71
C THR A 12 10.75 1.60 -4.38
N LEU A 13 9.43 1.49 -4.40
CA LEU A 13 8.64 1.24 -3.18
C LEU A 13 9.28 0.13 -2.33
N SER A 14 9.81 -0.90 -2.99
CA SER A 14 10.65 -1.96 -2.44
C SER A 14 11.89 -1.48 -1.68
N ASP A 15 12.62 -0.46 -2.14
CA ASP A 15 13.81 0.08 -1.49
C ASP A 15 13.44 0.91 -0.24
N LEU A 16 12.32 1.65 -0.31
CA LEU A 16 11.75 2.34 0.85
C LEU A 16 11.24 1.35 1.92
N LEU A 17 10.69 0.22 1.49
CA LEU A 17 10.16 -0.82 2.37
C LEU A 17 11.21 -1.82 2.88
N LYS A 18 12.34 -2.00 2.16
CA LYS A 18 13.42 -2.93 2.53
C LYS A 18 14.46 -2.30 3.46
N LYS A 19 14.70 -1.00 3.35
CA LYS A 19 15.90 -0.41 3.94
C LYS A 19 15.83 -0.23 5.46
N ASP A 20 14.64 -0.20 6.02
CA ASP A 20 14.47 -0.06 7.46
C ASP A 20 13.35 -1.00 7.92
N GLY A 21 13.58 -1.74 9.00
CA GLY A 21 12.50 -2.26 9.83
C GLY A 21 11.81 -1.07 10.49
N VAL A 22 11.07 -0.28 9.71
CA VAL A 22 10.60 1.06 10.07
C VAL A 22 9.60 0.95 11.21
N THR A 23 10.11 1.11 12.44
CA THR A 23 9.32 1.68 13.52
C THR A 23 8.98 3.11 13.10
N LEU A 24 7.70 3.37 12.85
CA LEU A 24 7.10 4.64 12.37
C LEU A 24 7.23 5.79 13.40
N GLY A 25 8.45 6.07 13.85
CA GLY A 25 8.76 7.12 14.82
C GLY A 25 8.92 8.48 14.15
N GLU A 26 7.79 9.19 14.01
CA GLU A 26 7.57 10.66 14.03
C GLU A 26 8.38 11.62 13.12
N PHE A 27 9.60 11.30 12.68
CA PHE A 27 10.46 12.25 11.95
C PHE A 27 10.38 12.14 10.41
N HIS A 28 9.70 11.13 9.88
CA HIS A 28 9.62 10.86 8.43
C HIS A 28 8.24 11.11 7.82
N THR A 29 7.26 11.57 8.60
CA THR A 29 5.84 11.49 8.25
C THR A 29 5.45 12.35 7.05
N LYS A 30 5.90 13.60 6.92
CA LYS A 30 5.46 14.50 5.83
C LYS A 30 6.04 14.14 4.46
N ARG A 31 7.35 13.86 4.37
CA ARG A 31 8.00 13.50 3.10
C ARG A 31 7.59 12.10 2.65
N LEU A 32 7.44 11.17 3.60
CA LEU A 32 6.91 9.84 3.31
C LEU A 32 5.45 9.94 2.86
N CYS A 33 4.58 10.67 3.57
CA CYS A 33 3.20 10.89 3.14
C CYS A 33 3.14 11.50 1.74
N PHE A 34 3.94 12.53 1.45
CA PHE A 34 4.01 13.14 0.11
C PHE A 34 4.36 12.14 -1.01
N ILE A 35 5.25 11.18 -0.75
CA ILE A 35 5.59 10.13 -1.73
C ILE A 35 4.44 9.12 -1.82
N LEU A 36 3.91 8.67 -0.69
CA LEU A 36 2.83 7.70 -0.61
C LEU A 36 1.52 8.20 -1.23
N THR A 37 1.28 9.51 -1.19
CA THR A 37 0.06 10.14 -1.73
C THR A 37 0.17 10.47 -3.21
N GLN A 38 1.30 10.14 -3.86
CA GLN A 38 1.37 10.22 -5.31
C GLN A 38 0.43 9.18 -5.94
N PRO A 39 -0.42 9.56 -6.92
CA PRO A 39 -1.46 8.68 -7.47
C PRO A 39 -0.96 7.31 -7.92
N LYS A 40 0.16 7.26 -8.66
CA LYS A 40 0.74 5.99 -9.13
C LYS A 40 1.23 5.11 -7.98
N ILE A 41 1.82 5.73 -6.96
CA ILE A 41 2.38 5.01 -5.81
C ILE A 41 1.25 4.41 -4.97
N ILE A 42 0.21 5.19 -4.67
CA ILE A 42 -0.91 4.67 -3.88
C ILE A 42 -1.67 3.57 -4.62
N GLU A 43 -1.84 3.68 -5.94
CA GLU A 43 -2.49 2.66 -6.76
C GLU A 43 -1.67 1.36 -6.79
N GLU A 44 -0.34 1.47 -6.88
CA GLU A 44 0.57 0.32 -6.78
C GLU A 44 0.50 -0.34 -5.40
N ILE A 45 0.50 0.45 -4.32
CA ILE A 45 0.38 -0.07 -2.94
C ILE A 45 -0.94 -0.81 -2.75
N VAL A 46 -2.08 -0.24 -3.17
CA VAL A 46 -3.39 -0.89 -3.06
C VAL A 46 -3.45 -2.15 -3.92
N THR A 47 -2.83 -2.14 -5.10
CA THR A 47 -2.70 -3.34 -5.95
C THR A 47 -1.92 -4.42 -5.22
N ASN A 48 -0.70 -4.12 -4.78
CA ASN A 48 0.17 -5.07 -4.08
C ASN A 48 -0.49 -5.66 -2.83
N ALA A 49 -1.25 -4.87 -2.08
CA ALA A 49 -1.96 -5.33 -0.88
C ALA A 49 -3.14 -6.28 -1.18
N LEU A 50 -3.83 -6.09 -2.31
CA LEU A 50 -5.11 -6.75 -2.60
C LEU A 50 -5.08 -7.74 -3.76
N THR A 51 -3.97 -7.85 -4.48
CA THR A 51 -3.79 -8.85 -5.54
C THR A 51 -2.84 -9.95 -5.09
N PRO A 52 -3.10 -11.22 -5.46
CA PRO A 52 -2.15 -12.29 -5.20
C PRO A 52 -0.82 -12.03 -5.92
N PRO A 53 0.32 -12.37 -5.32
CA PRO A 53 1.61 -12.32 -6.00
C PRO A 53 1.63 -13.28 -7.19
N ASN A 54 2.51 -13.01 -8.15
CA ASN A 54 2.62 -13.84 -9.36
C ASN A 54 2.97 -15.30 -9.00
N ALA A 55 2.16 -16.24 -9.48
CA ALA A 55 2.31 -17.67 -9.17
C ALA A 55 3.60 -18.29 -9.72
N ASN A 56 4.28 -17.62 -10.66
CA ASN A 56 5.46 -18.12 -11.36
C ASN A 56 6.79 -17.89 -10.61
N ASP A 57 6.76 -17.25 -9.45
CA ASP A 57 7.97 -17.06 -8.67
C ASP A 57 8.31 -18.35 -7.90
N ASN A 58 9.51 -18.89 -8.15
CA ASN A 58 10.10 -20.03 -7.44
C ASN A 58 10.60 -19.63 -6.03
N VAL A 59 9.83 -18.76 -5.38
CA VAL A 59 10.15 -18.08 -4.13
C VAL A 59 9.27 -18.66 -3.02
N GLU A 60 9.80 -18.72 -1.80
CA GLU A 60 9.04 -19.14 -0.62
C GLU A 60 7.77 -18.32 -0.44
N GLU A 61 6.68 -18.97 0.01
CA GLU A 61 5.36 -18.34 0.19
C GLU A 61 5.42 -17.08 1.08
N LYS A 62 6.26 -17.10 2.12
CA LYS A 62 6.48 -15.95 2.99
C LYS A 62 7.07 -14.73 2.25
N GLU A 63 8.01 -14.97 1.35
CA GLU A 63 8.63 -13.90 0.55
C GLU A 63 7.68 -13.43 -0.57
N LYS A 64 6.81 -14.31 -1.09
CA LYS A 64 5.77 -13.94 -2.06
C LYS A 64 4.80 -12.89 -1.51
N PHE A 65 4.39 -13.01 -0.25
CA PHE A 65 3.44 -12.09 0.37
C PHE A 65 4.08 -10.91 1.12
N LYS A 66 5.41 -10.82 1.14
CA LYS A 66 6.13 -9.76 1.85
C LYS A 66 5.73 -8.36 1.39
N LEU A 67 5.66 -8.17 0.07
CA LEU A 67 5.26 -6.88 -0.51
C LEU A 67 3.79 -6.55 -0.21
N SER A 68 2.90 -7.55 -0.27
CA SER A 68 1.49 -7.38 0.10
C SER A 68 1.32 -7.02 1.57
N HIS A 69 2.08 -7.67 2.47
CA HIS A 69 2.07 -7.36 3.89
C HIS A 69 2.55 -5.94 4.15
N GLN A 70 3.70 -5.55 3.59
CA GLN A 70 4.23 -4.19 3.75
C GLN A 70 3.27 -3.13 3.20
N SER A 71 2.62 -3.42 2.07
CA SER A 71 1.61 -2.53 1.48
C SER A 71 0.37 -2.41 2.38
N CYS A 72 -0.07 -3.51 2.99
CA CYS A 72 -1.14 -3.49 3.99
C CYS A 72 -0.75 -2.64 5.20
N GLU A 73 0.47 -2.79 5.75
CA GLU A 73 0.93 -1.97 6.86
C GLU A 73 0.84 -0.48 6.53
N VAL A 74 1.35 -0.08 5.36
CA VAL A 74 1.31 1.31 4.88
C VAL A 74 -0.12 1.86 4.79
N LEU A 75 -1.05 1.09 4.22
CA LEU A 75 -2.45 1.50 4.09
C LEU A 75 -3.19 1.55 5.42
N THR A 76 -2.69 0.83 6.43
CA THR A 76 -3.24 0.83 7.79
C THR A 76 -2.57 1.84 8.72
N ILE A 77 -1.64 2.65 8.22
CA ILE A 77 -1.08 3.77 8.98
C ILE A 77 -2.20 4.77 9.28
N ASN A 78 -2.18 5.32 10.49
CA ASN A 78 -3.10 6.35 10.95
C ASN A 78 -2.86 7.72 10.25
N SER A 79 -3.01 7.79 8.93
CA SER A 79 -2.81 9.00 8.11
C SER A 79 -4.05 9.34 7.31
N ASP A 80 -4.64 10.50 7.61
CA ASP A 80 -5.83 10.97 6.89
C ASP A 80 -5.50 11.32 5.43
N GLU A 81 -4.26 11.73 5.13
CA GLU A 81 -3.84 12.09 3.78
C GLU A 81 -3.79 10.87 2.87
N VAL A 82 -3.24 9.76 3.37
CA VAL A 82 -3.23 8.47 2.67
C VAL A 82 -4.67 7.99 2.45
N ALA A 83 -5.50 8.03 3.50
CA ALA A 83 -6.88 7.58 3.41
C ALA A 83 -7.71 8.42 2.40
N ARG A 84 -7.55 9.75 2.40
CA ARG A 84 -8.16 10.65 1.40
C ARG A 84 -7.72 10.31 -0.01
N THR A 85 -6.43 10.03 -0.21
CA THR A 85 -5.87 9.73 -1.53
C THR A 85 -6.43 8.41 -2.07
N VAL A 86 -6.53 7.38 -1.22
CA VAL A 86 -7.12 6.08 -1.59
C VAL A 86 -8.59 6.24 -2.00
N ILE A 87 -9.39 6.97 -1.21
CA ILE A 87 -10.82 7.18 -1.50
C ILE A 87 -11.04 8.10 -2.70
N GLY A 88 -10.13 9.06 -2.92
CA GLY A 88 -10.15 9.96 -4.06
C GLY A 88 -9.80 9.28 -5.39
N SER A 89 -9.04 8.17 -5.37
CA SER A 89 -8.69 7.43 -6.58
C SER A 89 -9.81 6.48 -7.02
N ASP A 90 -10.36 6.72 -8.22
CA ASP A 90 -11.31 5.81 -8.87
C ASP A 90 -10.76 4.40 -9.06
N PHE A 91 -9.46 4.28 -9.36
CA PHE A 91 -8.81 3.00 -9.52
C PHE A 91 -8.83 2.23 -8.20
N CYS A 92 -8.38 2.86 -7.11
CA CYS A 92 -8.37 2.25 -5.78
C CYS A 92 -9.77 1.84 -5.34
N ARG A 93 -10.78 2.71 -5.54
CA ARG A 93 -12.18 2.40 -5.23
C ARG A 93 -12.69 1.19 -5.98
N LYS A 94 -12.43 1.10 -7.30
CA LYS A 94 -12.84 -0.07 -8.11
C LYS A 94 -12.13 -1.34 -7.66
N LEU A 95 -10.84 -1.25 -7.35
CA LEU A 95 -10.04 -2.39 -6.92
C LEU A 95 -10.50 -2.94 -5.56
N ILE A 96 -10.81 -2.04 -4.62
CA ILE A 96 -11.35 -2.36 -3.30
C ILE A 96 -12.78 -2.91 -3.44
N GLY A 97 -13.68 -2.19 -4.12
CA GLY A 97 -15.07 -2.62 -4.30
C GLY A 97 -15.20 -3.94 -5.08
N GLY A 98 -14.27 -4.21 -6.00
CA GLY A 98 -14.21 -5.44 -6.78
C GLY A 98 -13.48 -6.61 -6.10
N PHE A 99 -13.01 -6.45 -4.86
CA PHE A 99 -12.15 -7.44 -4.19
C PHE A 99 -12.77 -8.85 -4.18
N PHE A 100 -14.03 -8.96 -3.74
CA PHE A 100 -14.75 -10.24 -3.67
C PHE A 100 -15.24 -10.76 -5.01
N SER A 101 -15.22 -9.94 -6.07
CA SER A 101 -15.67 -10.35 -7.41
C SER A 101 -14.60 -11.16 -8.16
N SER A 102 -13.35 -11.15 -7.69
CA SER A 102 -12.24 -11.87 -8.32
C SER A 102 -11.98 -13.19 -7.60
N ALA A 103 -12.35 -14.32 -8.23
CA ALA A 103 -12.16 -15.66 -7.66
C ALA A 103 -10.72 -15.96 -7.21
N GLY A 104 -9.71 -15.35 -7.87
CA GLY A 104 -8.29 -15.49 -7.50
C GLY A 104 -7.83 -14.68 -6.29
N ARG A 105 -8.66 -13.78 -5.72
CA ARG A 105 -8.32 -12.93 -4.56
C ARG A 105 -8.83 -13.45 -3.23
N LEU A 106 -9.62 -14.51 -3.24
CA LEU A 106 -10.22 -15.13 -2.05
C LEU A 106 -9.20 -16.03 -1.31
N ASN A 107 -8.05 -15.44 -0.95
CA ASN A 107 -7.10 -16.02 -0.02
C ASN A 107 -7.40 -15.46 1.38
N SER A 108 -7.32 -16.29 2.43
CA SER A 108 -7.56 -15.88 3.82
C SER A 108 -6.66 -14.72 4.25
N LEU A 109 -5.40 -14.70 3.81
CA LEU A 109 -4.44 -13.63 4.08
C LEU A 109 -4.85 -12.31 3.42
N LEU A 110 -5.15 -12.33 2.12
CA LEU A 110 -5.60 -11.12 1.41
C LEU A 110 -6.93 -10.60 1.96
N THR A 111 -7.81 -11.50 2.39
CA THR A 111 -9.07 -11.14 3.07
C THR A 111 -8.81 -10.43 4.39
N SER A 112 -7.79 -10.86 5.15
CA SER A 112 -7.37 -10.16 6.37
C SER A 112 -6.82 -8.77 6.07
N PHE A 113 -6.04 -8.61 5.00
CA PHE A 113 -5.52 -7.30 4.57
C PHE A 113 -6.65 -6.38 4.14
N TYR A 114 -7.56 -6.87 3.30
CA TYR A 114 -8.77 -6.15 2.90
C TYR A 114 -9.55 -5.65 4.11
N THR A 115 -9.82 -6.53 5.08
CA THR A 115 -10.58 -6.19 6.29
C THR A 115 -9.89 -5.08 7.09
N ARG A 116 -8.56 -5.16 7.26
CA ARG A 116 -7.78 -4.13 7.94
C ARG A 116 -7.84 -2.79 7.21
N ILE A 117 -7.66 -2.80 5.88
CA ILE A 117 -7.68 -1.59 5.04
C ILE A 117 -9.07 -0.93 5.10
N ILE A 118 -10.15 -1.69 4.92
CA ILE A 118 -11.51 -1.15 5.00
C ILE A 118 -11.80 -0.60 6.39
N THR A 119 -11.45 -1.33 7.45
CA THR A 119 -11.64 -0.85 8.83
C THR A 119 -10.93 0.47 9.07
N GLN A 120 -9.69 0.60 8.58
CA GLN A 120 -8.95 1.85 8.67
C GLN A 120 -9.62 2.98 7.88
N LEU A 121 -10.03 2.73 6.63
CA LEU A 121 -10.70 3.75 5.81
C LEU A 121 -12.02 4.20 6.44
N LEU A 122 -12.85 3.27 6.92
CA LEU A 122 -14.12 3.58 7.58
C LEU A 122 -13.93 4.34 8.90
N SER A 123 -12.87 4.05 9.66
CA SER A 123 -12.54 4.82 10.86
C SER A 123 -12.24 6.30 10.60
N LYS A 124 -11.81 6.62 9.36
CA LYS A 124 -11.48 7.99 8.92
C LYS A 124 -12.63 8.69 8.22
N PHE A 125 -13.54 7.91 7.64
CA PHE A 125 -14.71 8.39 6.92
C PHE A 125 -15.92 7.57 7.34
N PRO A 126 -16.44 7.80 8.56
CA PRO A 126 -17.68 7.16 8.97
C PRO A 126 -18.77 7.53 7.95
N THR A 127 -19.42 6.53 7.38
CA THR A 127 -20.64 6.73 6.59
C THR A 127 -21.71 7.30 7.50
N GLU A 128 -22.11 8.55 7.22
CA GLU A 128 -23.29 9.20 7.81
C GLU A 128 -24.60 8.48 7.47
#